data_AF-A0A645AYB4-F1
#
_entry.id   AF-A0A645AYB4-F1
#
_cell.length_a   1.000
_cell.length_b   1.000
_cell.length_c   1.000
_cell.angle_alpha   90.00
_cell.angle_beta   90.00
_cell.angle_gamma   90.00
#
_symmetry.space_group_name_H-M   'P 1'
#
loop_
_entity.id
_entity.type
_entity.pdbx_description
1 polymer ?
#
loop_
_entity_poly.entity_id
_entity_poly.type
_entity_poly.pdbx_seq_one_letter_code
_entity_poly.pdbx_strand_id
1 'polypeptide(L)'
;MPRANPDLVVGLVFTDVYDAWEVDVKTGFTNGVKAASPDITIINSIIGDWVDPQKGADVSRALFAQGADIIYYTTGASAYGCVTEAETQGKYAVADDNNAISLSPETIVACTLVQGYQAAYDAAYGAISGTLEYGTGRTVGAAEGVINFTFDDPVTQAAVPADILEKMQAAYQGLIDGTIDPRAPIA
;
A
#
# COMPACT_ATOMS: atom_id res chain seq x y z
N MET A 1 -6.94 -2.35 -18.29
CA MET A 1 -7.17 -1.07 -17.61
C MET A 1 -6.66 0.07 -18.50
N PRO A 2 -7.41 1.18 -18.72
CA PRO A 2 -7.07 2.19 -19.74
C PRO A 2 -5.75 2.97 -19.56
N ARG A 3 -5.30 3.17 -18.32
CA ARG A 3 -4.06 3.92 -18.01
C ARG A 3 -2.82 3.03 -17.84
N ALA A 4 -3.01 1.71 -17.96
CA ALA A 4 -1.93 0.73 -17.87
C ALA A 4 -1.15 0.64 -19.19
N ASN A 5 0.13 0.28 -19.11
CA ASN A 5 1.01 0.06 -20.25
C ASN A 5 1.48 -1.41 -20.28
N PRO A 6 2.16 -1.87 -21.36
CA PRO A 6 2.69 -3.22 -21.41
C PRO A 6 4.05 -3.36 -20.70
N ASP A 7 4.62 -2.27 -20.22
CA ASP A 7 5.91 -2.27 -19.54
C ASP A 7 5.66 -2.83 -18.15
N LEU A 8 6.18 -4.03 -17.87
CA LEU A 8 5.99 -4.71 -16.59
C LEU A 8 6.82 -4.03 -15.49
N VAL A 9 6.52 -2.77 -15.18
CA VAL A 9 7.24 -1.92 -14.23
C VAL A 9 6.23 -1.28 -13.28
N VAL A 10 6.47 -1.42 -11.98
CA VAL A 10 5.65 -0.79 -10.93
C VAL A 10 6.54 0.05 -10.01
N GLY A 11 6.00 1.16 -9.52
CA GLY A 11 6.72 2.03 -8.59
C GLY A 11 6.34 1.79 -7.13
N LEU A 12 7.35 1.87 -6.27
CA LEU A 12 7.23 1.86 -4.81
C LEU A 12 7.78 3.19 -4.29
N VAL A 13 7.00 3.91 -3.49
CA VAL A 13 7.39 5.22 -2.96
C VAL A 13 7.22 5.23 -1.46
N PHE A 14 8.32 5.41 -0.74
CA PHE A 14 8.28 5.60 0.71
C PHE A 14 8.74 7.01 1.08
N THR A 15 8.37 7.44 2.29
CA THR A 15 8.88 8.72 2.80
C THR A 15 10.31 8.62 3.30
N ASP A 16 10.65 7.58 4.04
CA ASP A 16 11.86 7.54 4.86
C ASP A 16 12.44 6.11 4.90
N VAL A 17 13.66 6.00 5.42
CA VAL A 17 14.43 4.75 5.49
C VAL A 17 14.43 4.22 6.92
N TYR A 18 13.52 3.28 7.20
CA TYR A 18 13.56 2.47 8.41
C TYR A 18 12.96 1.08 8.17
N ASP A 19 13.27 0.14 9.07
CA ASP A 19 13.03 -1.30 8.87
C ASP A 19 11.59 -1.64 8.49
N ALA A 20 10.60 -1.00 9.12
CA ALA A 20 9.20 -1.27 8.79
C ALA A 20 8.89 -1.03 7.31
N TRP A 21 9.50 -0.02 6.67
CA TRP A 21 9.30 0.25 5.24
C TRP A 21 10.25 -0.56 4.37
N GLU A 22 11.55 -0.38 4.55
CA GLU A 22 12.57 -0.92 3.65
C GLU A 22 12.81 -2.43 3.83
N VAL A 23 12.39 -3.00 4.95
CA VAL A 23 12.43 -4.44 5.19
C VAL A 23 11.03 -5.03 5.09
N ASP A 24 10.12 -4.73 6.01
CA ASP A 24 8.84 -5.46 6.11
C ASP A 24 7.91 -5.16 4.92
N VAL A 25 7.54 -3.89 4.71
CA VAL A 25 6.58 -3.50 3.66
C VAL A 25 7.17 -3.76 2.27
N LYS A 26 8.44 -3.43 2.04
CA LYS A 26 9.10 -3.70 0.76
C LYS A 26 9.16 -5.18 0.44
N THR A 27 9.43 -6.03 1.42
CA THR A 27 9.43 -7.50 1.23
C THR A 27 8.02 -7.98 0.89
N GLY A 28 7.01 -7.58 1.66
CA GLY A 28 5.61 -7.93 1.40
C GLY A 28 5.13 -7.49 0.02
N PHE A 29 5.40 -6.24 -0.35
CA PHE A 29 5.08 -5.70 -1.68
C PHE A 29 5.79 -6.47 -2.79
N THR A 30 7.09 -6.73 -2.61
CA THR A 30 7.88 -7.49 -3.59
C THR A 30 7.32 -8.89 -3.78
N ASN A 31 6.99 -9.58 -2.68
CA ASN A 31 6.41 -10.92 -2.75
C ASN A 31 5.03 -10.91 -3.43
N GLY A 32 4.17 -9.93 -3.11
CA GLY A 32 2.88 -9.78 -3.79
C GLY A 32 3.01 -9.55 -5.30
N VAL A 33 3.89 -8.63 -5.70
CA VAL A 33 4.16 -8.33 -7.12
C VAL A 33 4.71 -9.55 -7.86
N LYS A 34 5.69 -10.23 -7.26
CA LYS A 34 6.33 -11.40 -7.88
C LYS A 34 5.42 -12.63 -7.93
N ALA A 35 4.46 -12.75 -7.00
CA ALA A 35 3.43 -13.78 -7.05
C ALA A 35 2.43 -13.52 -8.19
N ALA A 36 2.14 -12.25 -8.51
CA ALA A 36 1.32 -11.89 -9.67
C ALA A 36 2.06 -12.17 -10.98
N SER A 37 3.33 -11.76 -11.08
CA SER A 37 4.22 -12.17 -12.17
C SER A 37 5.70 -11.96 -11.78
N PRO A 38 6.57 -12.97 -11.99
CA PRO A 38 7.99 -12.86 -11.67
C PRO A 38 8.72 -11.84 -12.55
N ASP A 39 8.17 -11.51 -13.72
CA ASP A 39 8.78 -10.62 -14.71
C ASP A 39 8.61 -9.13 -14.39
N ILE A 40 7.72 -8.77 -13.44
CA ILE A 40 7.48 -7.38 -13.07
C ILE A 40 8.71 -6.78 -12.37
N THR A 41 9.22 -5.68 -12.88
CA THR A 41 10.29 -4.89 -12.27
C THR A 41 9.71 -3.90 -11.27
N ILE A 42 10.31 -3.82 -10.08
CA ILE A 42 9.92 -2.86 -9.04
C ILE A 42 11.01 -1.78 -9.00
N ILE A 43 10.61 -0.53 -9.17
CA ILE A 43 11.48 0.63 -8.97
C ILE A 43 11.06 1.36 -7.70
N ASN A 44 11.98 1.46 -6.74
CA ASN A 44 11.72 2.04 -5.42
C ASN A 44 12.40 3.41 -5.28
N SER A 45 11.70 4.38 -4.69
CA SER A 45 12.22 5.72 -4.40
C SER A 45 11.80 6.20 -3.02
N ILE A 46 12.67 7.02 -2.40
CA ILE A 46 12.44 7.65 -1.11
C ILE A 46 12.27 9.16 -1.31
N ILE A 47 11.22 9.74 -0.73
CA ILE A 47 10.96 11.19 -0.80
C ILE A 47 11.88 11.97 0.16
N GLY A 48 12.10 11.45 1.36
CA GLY A 48 12.86 12.09 2.44
C GLY A 48 12.10 13.18 3.20
N ASP A 49 10.78 13.30 3.01
CA ASP A 49 9.94 14.31 3.65
C ASP A 49 8.45 13.91 3.65
N TRP A 50 7.78 14.02 4.81
CA TRP A 50 6.38 13.64 5.00
C TRP A 50 5.38 14.71 4.55
N VAL A 51 5.84 15.95 4.32
CA VAL A 51 4.97 17.12 4.10
C VAL A 51 5.43 17.98 2.92
N ASP A 52 6.07 17.38 1.93
CA ASP A 52 6.56 18.03 0.71
C ASP A 52 5.92 17.42 -0.55
N PRO A 53 4.72 17.90 -0.94
CA PRO A 53 4.06 17.46 -2.17
C PRO A 53 4.90 17.72 -3.43
N GLN A 54 5.76 18.73 -3.46
CA GLN A 54 6.59 18.99 -4.64
C GLN A 54 7.59 17.85 -4.84
N LYS A 55 8.26 17.40 -3.78
CA LYS A 55 9.11 16.20 -3.86
C LYS A 55 8.33 14.95 -4.21
N GLY A 56 7.11 14.79 -3.68
CA GLY A 56 6.22 13.67 -4.05
C GLY A 56 5.92 13.62 -5.55
N ALA A 57 5.64 14.77 -6.16
CA ALA A 57 5.44 14.89 -7.60
C ALA A 57 6.71 14.58 -8.39
N ASP A 58 7.86 15.15 -7.98
CA ASP A 58 9.12 14.96 -8.69
C ASP A 58 9.59 13.49 -8.67
N VAL A 59 9.46 12.81 -7.53
CA VAL A 59 9.77 11.38 -7.39
C VAL A 59 8.83 10.54 -8.26
N SER A 60 7.53 10.81 -8.24
CA SER A 60 6.55 10.05 -9.03
C SER A 60 6.78 10.24 -10.52
N ARG A 61 7.10 11.46 -10.95
CA ARG A 61 7.46 11.79 -12.34
C ARG A 61 8.65 10.96 -12.81
N ALA A 62 9.67 10.82 -11.96
CA ALA A 62 10.85 10.03 -12.27
C ALA A 62 10.55 8.53 -12.39
N LEU A 63 9.64 7.98 -11.57
CA LEU A 63 9.21 6.59 -11.68
C LEU A 63 8.40 6.34 -12.95
N PHE A 64 7.45 7.22 -13.28
CA PHE A 64 6.68 7.13 -14.51
C PHE A 64 7.57 7.26 -15.76
N ALA A 65 8.57 8.15 -15.73
CA ALA A 65 9.57 8.26 -16.80
C ALA A 65 10.44 6.98 -16.97
N GLN A 66 10.53 6.13 -15.95
CA GLN A 66 11.20 4.83 -15.99
C GLN A 66 10.27 3.68 -16.44
N GLY A 67 9.04 4.00 -16.85
CA GLY A 67 8.11 3.03 -17.43
C GLY A 67 7.01 2.55 -16.48
N ALA A 68 7.02 2.96 -15.20
CA ALA A 68 5.91 2.62 -14.32
C ALA A 68 4.59 3.21 -14.83
N ASP A 69 3.51 2.45 -14.71
CA ASP A 69 2.14 2.92 -14.97
C ASP A 69 1.30 3.03 -13.69
N ILE A 70 1.79 2.44 -12.60
CA ILE A 70 1.20 2.48 -11.27
C ILE A 70 2.27 2.66 -10.20
N ILE A 71 1.94 3.45 -9.18
CA ILE A 71 2.75 3.60 -7.97
C ILE A 71 1.96 3.20 -6.72
N TYR A 72 2.59 2.49 -5.79
CA TYR A 72 2.13 2.40 -4.40
C TYR A 72 2.94 3.37 -3.55
N TYR A 73 2.28 4.19 -2.75
CA TYR A 73 2.93 5.22 -1.94
C TYR A 73 2.56 5.11 -0.45
N THR A 74 3.53 5.31 0.43
CA THR A 74 3.34 5.48 1.89
C THR A 74 3.98 6.79 2.36
N THR A 75 3.36 7.90 1.93
CA THR A 75 4.07 9.20 1.84
C THR A 75 3.50 10.36 2.67
N GLY A 76 2.57 10.10 3.59
CA GLY A 76 1.94 11.15 4.40
C GLY A 76 1.31 12.25 3.53
N ALA A 77 1.54 13.52 3.85
CA ALA A 77 1.01 14.62 3.06
C ALA A 77 1.77 14.83 1.73
N SER A 78 3.00 14.31 1.58
CA SER A 78 3.68 14.30 0.28
C SER A 78 2.92 13.47 -0.77
N ALA A 79 2.02 12.57 -0.35
CA ALA A 79 1.14 11.80 -1.22
C ALA A 79 0.28 12.66 -2.15
N TYR A 80 -0.10 13.88 -1.75
CA TYR A 80 -0.86 14.77 -2.64
C TYR A 80 -0.10 15.05 -3.94
N GLY A 81 1.22 15.22 -3.86
CA GLY A 81 2.07 15.37 -5.03
C GLY A 81 2.15 14.12 -5.89
N CYS A 82 2.23 12.95 -5.27
CA CYS A 82 2.22 11.66 -5.97
C CYS A 82 0.93 11.48 -6.77
N VAL A 83 -0.21 11.75 -6.16
CA VAL A 83 -1.53 11.66 -6.80
C VAL A 83 -1.66 12.69 -7.92
N THR A 84 -1.31 13.95 -7.70
CA THR A 84 -1.40 15.00 -8.73
C THR A 84 -0.52 14.71 -9.94
N GLU A 85 0.68 14.16 -9.74
CA GLU A 85 1.55 13.77 -10.85
C GLU A 85 0.98 12.56 -11.61
N ALA A 86 0.46 11.56 -10.89
CA ALA A 86 -0.20 10.41 -11.50
C ALA A 86 -1.43 10.82 -12.32
N GLU A 87 -2.25 11.74 -11.82
CA GLU A 87 -3.36 12.35 -12.55
C GLU A 87 -2.89 13.03 -13.83
N THR A 88 -1.87 13.89 -13.71
CA THR A 88 -1.33 14.69 -14.81
C THR A 88 -0.81 13.81 -15.95
N GLN A 89 -0.17 12.69 -15.60
CA GLN A 89 0.36 11.74 -16.58
C GLN A 89 -0.65 10.67 -17.02
N GLY A 90 -1.87 10.70 -16.47
CA GLY A 90 -2.89 9.68 -16.72
C GLY A 90 -2.40 8.28 -16.34
N LYS A 91 -1.81 8.15 -15.14
CA LYS A 91 -1.31 6.92 -14.53
C LYS A 91 -2.21 6.50 -13.36
N TYR A 92 -1.89 5.36 -12.74
CA TYR A 92 -2.58 4.86 -11.56
C TYR A 92 -1.76 5.06 -10.29
N ALA A 93 -2.46 5.03 -9.16
CA ALA A 93 -1.86 4.98 -7.84
C ALA A 93 -2.63 4.04 -6.91
N VAL A 94 -1.92 3.49 -5.94
CA VAL A 94 -2.47 2.74 -4.80
C VAL A 94 -2.08 3.49 -3.54
N ALA A 95 -3.08 3.89 -2.76
CA ALA A 95 -2.86 4.63 -1.53
C ALA A 95 -2.62 3.70 -0.33
N ASP A 96 -2.11 4.28 0.75
CA ASP A 96 -1.87 3.63 2.03
C ASP A 96 -2.57 4.36 3.18
N ASP A 97 -2.65 3.71 4.34
CA ASP A 97 -3.35 4.12 5.57
C ASP A 97 -4.88 4.22 5.50
N ASN A 98 -5.43 5.00 4.57
CA ASN A 98 -6.85 5.37 4.52
C ASN A 98 -7.45 5.20 3.13
N ASN A 99 -8.78 5.11 3.05
CA ASN A 99 -9.46 5.18 1.76
C ASN A 99 -9.37 6.62 1.20
N ALA A 100 -8.43 6.81 0.28
CA ALA A 100 -8.12 8.08 -0.36
C ALA A 100 -8.72 8.20 -1.77
N ILE A 101 -9.49 7.21 -2.23
CA ILE A 101 -10.01 7.12 -3.60
C ILE A 101 -10.76 8.39 -4.01
N SER A 102 -11.55 8.97 -3.11
CA SER A 102 -12.35 10.19 -3.40
C SER A 102 -11.50 11.41 -3.76
N LEU A 103 -10.21 11.42 -3.45
CA LEU A 103 -9.30 12.51 -3.85
C LEU A 103 -9.05 12.50 -5.37
N SER A 104 -8.99 11.31 -5.98
CA SER A 104 -8.76 11.14 -7.41
C SER A 104 -9.28 9.78 -7.88
N PRO A 105 -10.59 9.62 -8.11
CA PRO A 105 -11.21 8.32 -8.32
C PRO A 105 -10.85 7.66 -9.66
N GLU A 106 -10.31 8.41 -10.62
CA GLU A 106 -9.80 7.81 -11.86
C GLU A 106 -8.33 7.35 -11.76
N THR A 107 -7.62 7.79 -10.72
CA THR A 107 -6.18 7.58 -10.53
C THR A 107 -5.91 6.62 -9.40
N ILE A 108 -6.54 6.83 -8.24
CA ILE A 108 -6.42 5.97 -7.07
C ILE A 108 -7.41 4.82 -7.22
N VAL A 109 -6.91 3.65 -7.61
CA VAL A 109 -7.76 2.50 -7.95
C VAL A 109 -7.97 1.52 -6.80
N ALA A 110 -7.12 1.59 -5.77
CA ALA A 110 -7.23 0.81 -4.56
C ALA A 110 -6.48 1.50 -3.41
N CYS A 111 -6.78 1.11 -2.17
CA CYS A 111 -6.00 1.51 -1.00
C CYS A 111 -5.74 0.32 -0.07
N THR A 112 -4.56 0.29 0.52
CA THR A 112 -4.31 -0.42 1.78
C THR A 112 -4.90 0.41 2.92
N LEU A 113 -5.61 -0.24 3.84
CA LEU A 113 -6.24 0.37 5.01
C LEU A 113 -5.53 -0.11 6.27
N VAL A 114 -5.15 0.84 7.13
CA VAL A 114 -4.49 0.58 8.42
C VAL A 114 -5.40 1.05 9.57
N GLN A 115 -6.22 0.14 10.08
CA GLN A 115 -7.26 0.38 11.09
C GLN A 115 -6.76 0.20 12.53
N GLY A 116 -5.70 0.93 12.89
CA GLY A 116 -5.03 0.80 14.19
C GLY A 116 -5.80 1.32 15.42
N TYR A 117 -6.98 1.95 15.23
CA TYR A 117 -7.72 2.62 16.31
C TYR A 117 -8.02 1.68 17.49
N GLN A 118 -8.57 0.48 17.23
CA GLN A 118 -8.93 -0.44 18.30
C GLN A 118 -7.69 -0.92 19.07
N ALA A 119 -6.60 -1.24 18.37
CA ALA A 119 -5.35 -1.65 19.00
C ALA A 119 -4.77 -0.54 19.90
N ALA A 120 -4.81 0.71 19.44
CA ALA A 120 -4.37 1.86 20.23
C ALA A 120 -5.28 2.11 21.43
N TYR A 121 -6.60 1.99 21.24
CA TYR A 121 -7.58 2.11 22.32
C TYR A 121 -7.36 1.05 23.41
N ASP A 122 -7.22 -0.22 23.02
CA ASP A 122 -7.00 -1.34 23.94
C ASP A 122 -5.72 -1.15 24.76
N ALA A 123 -4.63 -0.70 24.11
CA ALA A 123 -3.37 -0.41 24.79
C ALA A 123 -3.51 0.73 25.79
N ALA A 124 -4.14 1.84 25.39
CA ALA A 124 -4.37 2.99 26.27
C ALA A 124 -5.28 2.63 27.44
N TYR A 125 -6.37 1.92 27.19
CA TYR A 125 -7.29 1.46 28.22
C TYR A 125 -6.61 0.50 29.19
N GLY A 126 -5.84 -0.47 28.68
CA GLY A 126 -5.06 -1.40 29.51
C GLY A 126 -4.06 -0.69 30.42
N ALA A 127 -3.42 0.39 29.94
CA ALA A 127 -2.52 1.18 30.76
C ALA A 127 -3.28 1.90 31.90
N ILE A 128 -4.44 2.48 31.59
CA ILE A 128 -5.28 3.19 32.57
C ILE A 128 -5.87 2.23 33.61
N SER A 129 -6.31 1.04 33.18
CA SER A 129 -6.91 0.02 34.06
C SER A 129 -5.86 -0.79 34.84
N GLY A 130 -4.57 -0.64 34.53
CA GLY A 130 -3.49 -1.40 35.15
C GLY A 130 -3.38 -2.85 34.66
N THR A 131 -3.95 -3.17 33.49
CA THR A 131 -3.92 -4.51 32.89
C THR A 131 -2.95 -4.64 31.72
N LEU A 132 -2.34 -3.55 31.26
CA LEU A 132 -1.35 -3.59 30.19
C LEU A 132 -0.04 -4.19 30.71
N GLU A 133 0.44 -5.24 30.03
CA GLU A 133 1.77 -5.78 30.25
C GLU A 133 2.81 -4.90 29.54
N TYR A 134 3.66 -4.24 30.33
CA TYR A 134 4.73 -3.41 29.80
C TYR A 134 5.95 -4.25 29.41
N GLY A 135 6.72 -3.78 28.42
CA GLY A 135 7.94 -4.46 27.95
C GLY A 135 7.69 -5.56 26.92
N THR A 136 6.43 -5.84 26.58
CA THR A 136 6.03 -6.75 25.50
C THR A 136 5.49 -5.99 24.30
N GLY A 137 5.64 -6.56 23.10
CA GLY A 137 4.99 -6.08 21.88
C GLY A 137 3.83 -7.00 21.47
N ARG A 138 2.77 -6.42 20.90
CA ARG A 138 1.70 -7.17 20.24
C ARG A 138 1.74 -6.86 18.75
N THR A 139 1.82 -7.89 17.93
CA THR A 139 1.61 -7.78 16.48
C THR A 139 0.12 -7.88 16.19
N VAL A 140 -0.37 -6.99 15.34
CA VAL A 140 -1.74 -6.98 14.83
C VAL A 140 -1.68 -6.80 13.31
N GLY A 141 -2.57 -7.46 12.58
CA GLY A 141 -2.57 -7.47 11.12
C GLY A 141 -3.97 -7.74 10.55
N ALA A 142 -4.02 -8.46 9.44
CA ALA A 142 -5.27 -8.82 8.77
C ALA A 142 -6.18 -9.67 9.67
N ALA A 143 -5.60 -10.60 10.44
CA ALA A 143 -6.36 -11.46 11.36
C ALA A 143 -7.14 -10.65 12.42
N GLU A 144 -6.57 -9.53 12.90
CA GLU A 144 -7.21 -8.61 13.85
C GLU A 144 -8.04 -7.51 13.15
N GLY A 145 -8.14 -7.53 11.81
CA GLY A 145 -8.81 -6.50 11.03
C GLY A 145 -8.08 -5.16 10.96
N VAL A 146 -6.83 -5.10 11.41
CA VAL A 146 -6.01 -3.88 11.39
C VAL A 146 -5.51 -3.58 9.98
N ILE A 147 -5.19 -4.59 9.19
CA ILE A 147 -4.85 -4.41 7.77
C ILE A 147 -6.01 -4.89 6.92
N ASN A 148 -6.48 -4.05 6.00
CA ASN A 148 -7.53 -4.40 5.05
C ASN A 148 -7.31 -3.64 3.73
N PHE A 149 -8.21 -3.80 2.77
CA PHE A 149 -8.15 -3.12 1.46
C PHE A 149 -9.54 -2.62 1.06
N THR A 150 -9.60 -1.78 0.05
CA THR A 150 -10.85 -1.20 -0.48
C THR A 150 -11.66 -2.16 -1.37
N PHE A 151 -11.77 -3.44 -1.00
CA PHE A 151 -12.47 -4.47 -1.80
C PHE A 151 -13.93 -4.12 -2.14
N ASP A 152 -14.61 -3.46 -1.21
CA ASP A 152 -16.03 -3.10 -1.33
C ASP A 152 -16.21 -1.66 -1.87
N ASP A 153 -15.13 -0.94 -2.19
CA ASP A 153 -15.24 0.39 -2.75
C ASP A 153 -15.72 0.31 -4.22
N PRO A 154 -16.80 1.03 -4.61
CA PRO A 154 -17.33 0.97 -5.96
C PRO A 154 -16.32 1.35 -7.05
N VAL A 155 -15.39 2.26 -6.75
CA VAL A 155 -14.34 2.66 -7.70
C VAL A 155 -13.34 1.53 -7.86
N THR A 156 -12.92 0.89 -6.77
CA THR A 156 -12.04 -0.28 -6.83
C THR A 156 -12.70 -1.42 -7.62
N GLN A 157 -13.97 -1.72 -7.34
CA GLN A 157 -14.73 -2.75 -8.06
C GLN A 157 -14.91 -2.46 -9.56
N ALA A 158 -14.99 -1.18 -9.93
CA ALA A 158 -15.11 -0.78 -11.33
C ALA A 158 -13.76 -0.71 -12.07
N ALA A 159 -12.70 -0.29 -11.38
CA ALA A 159 -11.39 -0.05 -11.98
C ALA A 159 -10.53 -1.33 -12.08
N VAL A 160 -10.65 -2.22 -11.09
CA VAL A 160 -9.86 -3.46 -11.01
C VAL A 160 -10.67 -4.62 -11.61
N PRO A 161 -10.11 -5.39 -12.57
CA PRO A 161 -10.75 -6.57 -13.12
C PRO A 161 -11.21 -7.57 -12.03
N ALA A 162 -12.39 -8.16 -12.23
CA ALA A 162 -13.00 -9.06 -11.24
C ALA A 162 -12.14 -10.28 -10.90
N ASP A 163 -11.42 -10.84 -11.87
CA ASP A 163 -10.51 -11.97 -11.64
C ASP A 163 -9.28 -11.58 -10.80
N ILE A 164 -8.85 -10.32 -10.88
CA ILE A 164 -7.78 -9.78 -10.02
C ILE A 164 -8.32 -9.58 -8.60
N LEU A 165 -9.51 -8.99 -8.45
CA LEU A 165 -10.15 -8.82 -7.14
C LEU A 165 -10.36 -10.16 -6.43
N GLU A 166 -10.84 -11.18 -7.13
CA GLU A 166 -11.02 -12.52 -6.58
C GLU A 166 -9.70 -13.12 -6.06
N LYS A 167 -8.62 -13.01 -6.84
CA LYS A 167 -7.27 -13.45 -6.41
C LYS A 167 -6.77 -12.66 -5.21
N MET A 168 -6.99 -11.35 -5.18
CA MET A 168 -6.60 -10.51 -4.04
C MET A 168 -7.37 -10.88 -2.77
N GLN A 169 -8.68 -11.13 -2.88
CA GLN A 169 -9.52 -11.57 -1.75
C GLN A 169 -9.09 -12.96 -1.24
N ALA A 170 -8.77 -13.89 -2.14
CA ALA A 170 -8.23 -15.19 -1.75
C ALA A 170 -6.88 -15.08 -1.03
N ALA A 171 -5.97 -14.23 -1.53
CA ALA A 171 -4.69 -13.96 -0.85
C ALA A 171 -4.89 -13.29 0.52
N TYR A 172 -5.82 -12.33 0.60
CA TYR A 172 -6.17 -11.68 1.87
C TYR A 172 -6.75 -12.66 2.89
N GLN A 173 -7.56 -13.61 2.46
CA GLN A 173 -8.03 -14.69 3.34
C GLN A 173 -6.87 -15.53 3.88
N GLY A 174 -5.85 -15.79 3.04
CA GLY A 174 -4.61 -16.45 3.46
C GLY A 174 -3.78 -15.64 4.47
N LEU A 175 -3.83 -14.31 4.41
CA LEU A 175 -3.22 -13.43 5.43
C LEU A 175 -3.99 -13.47 6.76
N ILE A 176 -5.33 -13.61 6.71
CA ILE A 176 -6.17 -13.71 7.91
C ILE A 176 -5.94 -15.04 8.63
N ASP A 177 -5.91 -16.15 7.89
CA ASP A 177 -5.80 -17.49 8.47
C ASP A 177 -4.34 -17.95 8.70
N GLY A 178 -3.37 -17.17 8.23
CA GLY A 178 -1.93 -17.43 8.41
C GLY A 178 -1.35 -18.46 7.45
N THR A 179 -2.09 -18.88 6.41
CA THR A 179 -1.55 -19.74 5.35
C THR A 179 -0.61 -18.99 4.40
N ILE A 180 -0.68 -17.66 4.37
CA ILE A 180 0.28 -16.78 3.70
C ILE A 180 1.02 -15.95 4.74
N ASP A 181 2.36 -16.06 4.75
CA ASP A 181 3.22 -15.08 5.40
C ASP A 181 3.71 -14.08 4.33
N PRO A 182 3.34 -12.79 4.41
CA PRO A 182 3.72 -11.81 3.40
C PRO A 182 5.24 -11.63 3.31
N ARG A 183 6.01 -12.00 4.34
CA ARG A 183 7.47 -11.86 4.38
C ARG A 183 8.20 -13.14 3.98
N ALA A 184 7.50 -14.26 3.87
CA ALA A 184 8.11 -15.51 3.42
C ALA A 184 8.46 -15.42 1.93
N PRO A 185 9.62 -15.96 1.49
CA PRO A 185 9.95 -16.05 0.08
C PRO A 185 8.87 -16.81 -0.69
N ILE A 186 8.59 -16.37 -1.91
CA ILE A 186 7.71 -17.10 -2.82
C ILE A 186 8.38 -18.43 -3.20
N ALA A 187 7.63 -19.52 -3.14
CA ALA A 187 8.06 -20.86 -3.53
C ALA A 187 8.04 -21.08 -5.05
#